data_AF-A0A5K0VEV4-F1
#
_entry.id   AF-A0A5K0VEV4-F1
#
_cell.length_a   1.000
_cell.length_b   1.000
_cell.length_c   1.000
_cell.angle_alpha   90.00
_cell.angle_beta   90.00
_cell.angle_gamma   90.00
#
_symmetry.space_group_name_H-M   'P 1'
#
loop_
_entity.id
_entity.type
_entity.pdbx_description
1 polymer ?
#
loop_
_entity_poly.entity_id
_entity_poly.type
_entity_poly.pdbx_seq_one_letter_code
_entity_poly.pdbx_strand_id
1 'polypeptide(L)' 'MDCHGSHGPPAKFSPEALPLFSEGIHLILSRWTALRLAVENEWGGRSSRQKFDNLVVDLISWFTASK' A
#
# COMPACT_ATOMS: atom_id res chain seq x y z
N MET A 1 -35.42 19.45 -18.76
CA MET A 1 -35.14 18.36 -17.80
C MET A 1 -33.77 17.87 -18.17
N ASP A 2 -32.72 18.40 -17.55
CA ASP A 2 -31.35 17.95 -17.78
C ASP A 2 -30.70 17.80 -16.40
N CYS A 3 -30.71 16.57 -15.90
CA CYS A 3 -30.10 16.22 -14.63
C CYS A 3 -28.59 16.04 -14.87
N HIS A 4 -27.81 16.97 -14.32
CA HIS A 4 -26.36 16.88 -14.22
C HIS A 4 -25.92 15.50 -13.68
N GLY A 5 -25.03 14.83 -14.43
CA GLY A 5 -24.32 13.65 -13.96
C GLY A 5 -23.55 13.98 -12.68
N SER A 6 -23.87 13.26 -11.61
CA SER A 6 -23.17 13.37 -10.33
C SER A 6 -21.78 12.77 -10.47
N HIS A 7 -20.77 13.62 -10.72
CA HIS A 7 -19.38 13.29 -10.43
C HIS A 7 -19.17 13.46 -8.92
N GLY A 8 -19.51 12.43 -8.16
CA GLY A 8 -19.13 12.35 -6.75
C GLY A 8 -17.60 12.34 -6.59
N PRO A 9 -17.05 12.80 -5.45
CA PRO A 9 -15.61 12.71 -5.18
C PRO A 9 -15.13 11.27 -5.34
N PRO A 10 -13.87 11.04 -5.78
CA PRO A 10 -13.32 9.69 -5.85
C PRO A 10 -13.54 9.00 -4.51
N ALA A 11 -14.10 7.79 -4.56
CA ALA A 11 -14.46 7.04 -3.36
C ALA A 11 -13.22 6.85 -2.50
N LYS A 12 -13.14 7.61 -1.40
CA LYS A 12 -12.11 7.43 -0.37
C LYS A 12 -12.37 6.11 0.33
N PHE A 13 -11.31 5.39 0.71
CA PHE A 13 -11.44 4.20 1.54
C PHE A 13 -12.32 4.50 2.76
N SER A 14 -13.24 3.58 3.09
CA SER A 14 -13.95 3.70 4.36
C SER A 14 -12.96 3.47 5.53
N PRO A 15 -13.26 3.98 6.74
CA PRO A 15 -12.41 3.78 7.91
C PRO A 15 -12.12 2.31 8.22
N GLU A 16 -13.05 1.41 7.87
CA GLU A 16 -12.94 -0.04 8.09
C GLU A 16 -12.11 -0.73 6.99
N ALA A 17 -12.10 -0.17 5.78
CA ALA A 17 -11.40 -0.77 4.63
C ALA A 17 -9.88 -0.51 4.70
N LEU A 18 -9.46 0.61 5.30
CA LEU A 18 -8.04 0.98 5.35
C LEU A 18 -7.17 0.00 6.17
N PRO A 19 -7.55 -0.43 7.38
CA PRO A 19 -6.80 -1.44 8.12
C PRO A 19 -6.70 -2.77 7.38
N LEU A 20 -7.80 -3.24 6.76
CA LEU A 20 -7.83 -4.47 5.97
C LEU A 20 -6.92 -4.38 4.75
N PHE A 21 -6.90 -3.23 4.08
CA PHE A 21 -6.02 -2.98 2.96
C PHE A 21 -4.54 -2.99 3.37
N SER A 22 -4.20 -2.32 4.46
CA SER A 22 -2.85 -2.31 5.02
C SER A 22 -2.40 -3.74 5.38
N GLU A 23 -3.24 -4.51 6.06
CA GLU A 23 -2.96 -5.92 6.38
C GLU A 23 -2.73 -6.76 5.11
N GLY A 24 -3.57 -6.57 4.10
CA GLY A 24 -3.43 -7.24 2.80
C GLY A 24 -2.08 -6.95 2.13
N ILE A 25 -1.61 -5.71 2.15
CA ILE A 25 -0.27 -5.35 1.64
C ILE A 25 0.82 -6.13 2.39
N HIS A 26 0.79 -6.12 3.73
CA HIS A 26 1.78 -6.84 4.54
C HIS A 26 1.77 -8.35 4.25
N LEU A 27 0.59 -8.96 4.11
CA LEU A 27 0.43 -10.37 3.79
C LEU A 27 1.00 -10.73 2.41
N ILE A 28 0.75 -9.90 1.39
CA ILE A 28 1.29 -10.14 0.05
C ILE A 28 2.82 -10.02 0.05
N LEU A 29 3.35 -8.93 0.63
CA LEU A 29 4.79 -8.68 0.63
C LEU A 29 5.57 -9.72 1.45
N SER A 30 5.02 -10.19 2.57
CA SER A 30 5.65 -11.26 3.37
C SER A 30 5.67 -12.63 2.66
N ARG A 31 4.73 -12.89 1.75
CA ARG A 31 4.69 -14.13 0.95
C ARG A 31 5.54 -14.06 -0.31
N TRP A 32 6.04 -12.89 -0.68
CA TRP A 32 6.93 -12.75 -1.82
C TRP A 32 8.35 -13.20 -1.46
N THR A 33 8.72 -14.42 -1.88
CA THR A 33 9.99 -15.06 -1.53
C THR A 33 11.22 -14.21 -1.87
N ALA A 34 11.27 -13.62 -3.07
CA ALA A 34 12.43 -12.81 -3.47
C ALA A 34 12.60 -11.56 -2.59
N LEU A 35 11.49 -10.87 -2.27
CA LEU A 35 11.53 -9.70 -1.39
C LEU A 35 11.94 -10.07 0.03
N ARG A 36 11.38 -11.16 0.59
CA ARG A 36 11.81 -11.66 1.90
C ARG A 36 13.30 -11.96 1.94
N LEU A 37 13.80 -12.72 0.95
CA LEU A 37 15.22 -13.05 0.87
C LEU A 37 16.08 -11.79 0.71
N ALA A 38 15.62 -10.79 -0.03
CA ALA A 38 16.33 -9.51 -0.16
C ALA A 38 16.44 -8.75 1.16
N VAL A 39 15.41 -8.79 2.00
CA VAL A 39 15.43 -8.19 3.33
C VAL A 39 16.31 -8.99 4.29
N GLU A 40 16.12 -10.31 4.34
CA GLU A 40 16.85 -11.22 5.24
C GLU A 40 18.36 -11.26 4.96
N ASN A 41 18.75 -11.22 3.68
CA ASN A 41 20.15 -11.27 3.25
C ASN A 41 20.74 -9.88 2.95
N GLU A 42 20.05 -8.81 3.34
CA GLU A 42 20.51 -7.43 3.15
C GLU A 42 20.93 -7.11 1.70
N TRP A 43 20.21 -7.60 0.70
CA TRP A 43 20.55 -7.34 -0.72
C TRP A 43 20.50 -5.85 -1.07
N GLY A 44 19.75 -5.05 -0.30
CA GLY A 44 19.75 -3.59 -0.37
C GLY A 44 20.70 -2.90 0.62
N GLY A 45 21.61 -3.64 1.25
CA GLY A 45 22.47 -3.19 2.36
C GLY A 45 21.78 -3.26 3.73
N ARG A 46 22.46 -2.76 4.77
CA ARG A 46 21.97 -2.79 6.17
C ARG A 46 20.62 -2.10 6.40
N SER A 47 20.22 -1.23 5.47
CA SER A 47 18.90 -0.55 5.50
C SER A 47 17.79 -1.33 4.78
N SER A 48 18.01 -2.58 4.37
CA SER A 48 17.00 -3.37 3.62
C SER A 48 15.67 -3.49 4.36
N ARG A 49 15.69 -3.61 5.70
CA ARG A 49 14.49 -3.57 6.53
C ARG A 49 13.76 -2.23 6.45
N GLN A 50 14.50 -1.12 6.60
CA GLN A 50 13.93 0.21 6.47
C GLN A 50 13.35 0.46 5.07
N LYS A 51 14.00 -0.06 4.02
CA LYS A 51 13.49 0.03 2.65
C LYS A 51 12.18 -0.74 2.47
N PHE A 52 12.03 -1.89 3.11
CA PHE A 52 10.77 -2.63 3.14
C PHE A 52 9.65 -1.83 3.85
N ASP A 53 9.96 -1.25 5.01
CA ASP A 53 8.99 -0.45 5.77
C ASP A 53 8.55 0.79 4.95
N ASN A 54 9.49 1.46 4.28
CA ASN A 54 9.18 2.56 3.37
C ASN A 54 8.30 2.12 2.19
N LEU A 55 8.60 0.97 1.58
CA LEU A 55 7.79 0.42 0.48
C LEU A 55 6.33 0.20 0.92
N VAL A 56 6.11 -0.32 2.13
CA VAL A 56 4.75 -0.49 2.68
C VAL A 56 4.05 0.87 2.80
N VAL A 57 4.71 1.86 3.38
CA VAL A 57 4.17 3.21 3.55
C VAL A 57 3.85 3.85 2.20
N ASP A 58 4.75 3.73 1.23
CA ASP A 58 4.59 4.28 -0.12
C ASP A 58 3.40 3.66 -0.85
N LEU A 59 3.22 2.33 -0.74
CA LEU A 59 2.07 1.65 -1.32
C LEU A 59 0.76 2.12 -0.67
N ILE A 60 0.69 2.14 0.67
CA ILE A 60 -0.51 2.60 1.37
C ILE A 60 -0.83 4.05 0.97
N SER A 61 0.17 4.93 0.99
CA SER A 61 0.03 6.33 0.60
C SER A 61 -0.47 6.46 -0.84
N TRP A 62 0.11 5.73 -1.79
CA TRP A 62 -0.27 5.80 -3.20
C TRP A 62 -1.72 5.39 -3.44
N PHE A 63 -2.22 4.35 -2.77
CA PHE A 63 -3.60 3.90 -2.92
C PHE A 63 -4.60 4.76 -2.13
N THR A 64 -4.17 5.43 -1.08
CA THR A 64 -5.05 6.26 -0.23
C THR A 64 -5.01 7.74 -0.59
N ALA A 65 -4.00 8.19 -1.33
CA ALA A 65 -3.87 9.55 -1.81
C ALA A 65 -5.02 9.87 -2.77
N SER A 66 -5.74 10.96 -2.48
CA SER A 66 -6.72 11.51 -3.41
C SER A 66 -5.97 12.21 -4.56
N LYS A 67 -6.29 11.87 -5.81
CA LYS A 67 -5.91 12.67 -6.98
C LYS A 67 -6.71 13.95 -7.06
#